data_AF-A0A961VSL8-F1
#
_entry.id   AF-A0A961VSL8-F1
#
_cell.length_a   1.000
_cell.length_b   1.000
_cell.length_c   1.000
_cell.angle_alpha   90.00
_cell.angle_beta   90.00
_cell.angle_gamma   90.00
#
_symmetry.space_group_name_H-M   'P 1'
#
loop_
_entity.id
_entity.type
_entity.pdbx_description
1 polymer ?
#
loop_
_entity_poly.entity_id
_entity_poly.type
_entity_poly.pdbx_seq_one_letter_code
_entity_poly.pdbx_strand_id
1 'polypeptide(L)'
;MPEIMPAAGPGNEDGIAECAIGHSRNMLVPWFLIASWSYYWGDHALISDGLFDRICRDLEAEFDGLEHKHKHLVDRAWLAAGTCGLARDAYPASVRGAAAHLAAQHGVRIPRE
;
A
#
# COMPACT_ATOMS: atom_id res chain seq x y z
N MET A 1 -4.79 -2.19 -19.56
CA MET A 1 -5.53 -1.64 -18.42
C MET A 1 -5.74 -2.80 -17.47
N PRO A 2 -5.09 -2.90 -16.30
CA PRO A 2 -5.37 -4.03 -15.43
C PRO A 2 -6.76 -3.81 -14.80
N GLU A 3 -7.62 -4.78 -15.05
CA GLU A 3 -9.00 -4.89 -14.57
C GLU A 3 -9.05 -4.90 -13.04
N ILE A 4 -10.14 -4.29 -12.54
CA ILE A 4 -10.60 -4.37 -11.15
C ILE A 4 -10.87 -5.86 -10.80
N MET A 5 -10.79 -6.21 -9.50
CA MET A 5 -11.29 -7.45 -8.83
C MET A 5 -10.26 -8.59 -8.66
N PRO A 6 -10.42 -9.58 -7.73
CA PRO A 6 -11.51 -9.86 -6.78
C PRO A 6 -11.14 -9.82 -5.28
N ALA A 7 -12.18 -9.83 -4.44
CA ALA A 7 -12.14 -9.67 -2.99
C ALA A 7 -11.61 -10.91 -2.24
N ALA A 8 -10.31 -10.95 -1.93
CA ALA A 8 -9.86 -11.57 -0.69
C ALA A 8 -10.14 -10.56 0.44
N GLY A 9 -11.13 -10.84 1.28
CA GLY A 9 -11.56 -9.92 2.33
C GLY A 9 -10.42 -9.61 3.31
N PRO A 10 -10.37 -8.37 3.84
CA PRO A 10 -9.30 -7.95 4.74
C PRO A 10 -9.29 -8.82 6.00
N GLY A 11 -8.10 -9.23 6.43
CA GLY A 11 -7.90 -9.67 7.80
C GLY A 11 -7.91 -8.48 8.75
N ASN A 12 -7.16 -8.57 9.83
CA ASN A 12 -7.15 -7.56 10.90
C ASN A 12 -6.28 -6.34 10.56
N GLU A 13 -5.82 -6.23 9.31
CA GLU A 13 -4.80 -5.31 8.83
C GLU A 13 -5.33 -3.90 8.64
N ASP A 14 -6.62 -3.75 8.30
CA ASP A 14 -7.27 -2.44 8.22
C ASP A 14 -7.11 -1.68 9.53
N GLY A 15 -7.38 -2.33 10.67
CA GLY A 15 -7.21 -1.72 11.99
C GLY A 15 -5.75 -1.39 12.33
N ILE A 16 -4.80 -2.20 11.85
CA ILE A 16 -3.36 -1.95 12.06
C ILE A 16 -2.92 -0.74 11.24
N ALA A 17 -3.34 -0.67 9.98
CA ALA A 17 -3.05 0.44 9.08
C ALA A 17 -3.67 1.74 9.60
N GLU A 18 -4.94 1.72 9.99
CA GLU A 18 -5.61 2.88 10.58
C GLU A 18 -4.94 3.36 11.86
N CYS A 19 -4.56 2.44 12.76
CA CYS A 19 -3.85 2.79 13.98
C CYS A 19 -2.49 3.42 13.68
N ALA A 20 -1.71 2.85 12.74
CA ALA A 20 -0.42 3.38 12.34
C ALA A 20 -0.52 4.78 11.70
N ILE A 21 -1.50 4.99 10.82
CA ILE A 21 -1.76 6.29 10.18
C ILE A 21 -2.23 7.32 11.20
N GLY A 22 -3.07 6.90 12.16
CA GLY A 22 -3.53 7.76 13.25
C GLY A 22 -2.41 8.20 14.18
N HIS A 23 -1.36 7.38 14.33
CA HIS A 23 -0.18 7.72 15.13
C HIS A 23 0.81 8.62 14.38
N SER A 24 0.96 8.43 13.07
CA SER A 24 1.82 9.26 12.23
C SER A 24 1.32 9.29 10.79
N ARG A 25 1.02 10.49 10.30
CA ARG A 25 0.62 10.72 8.89
C ARG A 25 1.69 10.27 7.89
N ASN A 26 2.96 10.26 8.29
CA ASN A 26 4.04 9.73 7.47
C ASN A 26 3.86 8.25 7.12
N MET A 27 3.04 7.50 7.87
CA MET A 27 2.72 6.10 7.57
C MET A 27 1.81 5.92 6.34
N LEU A 28 1.17 6.98 5.82
CA LEU A 28 0.39 6.90 4.58
C LEU A 28 1.24 6.41 3.41
N VAL A 29 2.48 6.90 3.28
CA VAL A 29 3.40 6.54 2.18
C VAL A 29 3.74 5.04 2.18
N PRO A 30 4.29 4.44 3.28
CA PRO A 30 4.62 3.03 3.29
C PRO A 30 3.39 2.14 3.15
N TRP A 31 2.24 2.49 3.76
CA TRP A 31 1.02 1.69 3.63
C TRP A 31 0.47 1.69 2.21
N PHE A 32 0.46 2.84 1.53
CA PHE A 32 0.11 2.92 0.12
C PHE A 32 0.99 1.99 -0.72
N LEU A 33 2.31 2.01 -0.52
CA LEU A 33 3.26 1.18 -1.27
C LEU A 33 3.15 -0.31 -0.93
N ILE A 34 2.96 -0.67 0.35
CA ILE A 34 2.80 -2.06 0.81
C ILE A 34 1.52 -2.68 0.25
N ALA A 35 0.39 -1.96 0.36
CA ALA A 35 -0.89 -2.42 -0.16
C ALA A 35 -0.82 -2.61 -1.67
N SER A 36 -0.28 -1.62 -2.40
CA SER A 36 -0.08 -1.70 -3.85
C SER A 36 0.81 -2.89 -4.24
N TRP A 37 1.94 -3.08 -3.55
CA TRP A 37 2.84 -4.20 -3.83
C TRP A 37 2.14 -5.55 -3.66
N SER A 38 1.47 -5.75 -2.53
CA SER A 38 0.79 -7.01 -2.25
C SER A 38 -0.35 -7.27 -3.25
N TYR A 39 -1.05 -6.22 -3.67
CA TYR A 39 -2.10 -6.32 -4.67
C TYR A 39 -1.57 -6.75 -6.05
N TYR A 40 -0.55 -6.06 -6.57
CA TYR A 40 -0.04 -6.34 -7.92
C TYR A 40 0.88 -7.55 -8.01
N TRP A 41 1.63 -7.85 -6.94
CA TRP A 41 2.70 -8.86 -6.96
C TRP A 41 2.53 -9.98 -5.94
N GLY A 42 1.63 -9.81 -4.97
CA GLY A 42 1.39 -10.78 -3.89
C GLY A 42 0.12 -11.61 -4.06
N ASP A 43 -0.66 -11.38 -5.11
CA ASP A 43 -1.98 -12.02 -5.36
C ASP A 43 -2.94 -11.90 -4.16
N HIS A 44 -2.72 -10.91 -3.29
CA HIS A 44 -3.42 -10.76 -2.02
C HIS A 44 -3.57 -9.28 -1.66
N ALA A 45 -4.81 -8.84 -1.46
CA ALA A 45 -5.09 -7.52 -0.92
C ALA A 45 -4.87 -7.53 0.61
N LEU A 46 -3.89 -6.77 1.10
CA LEU A 46 -3.63 -6.66 2.53
C LEU A 46 -4.67 -5.83 3.28
N ILE A 47 -5.29 -4.86 2.62
CA ILE A 47 -6.27 -3.97 3.23
C ILE A 47 -7.50 -3.89 2.34
N SER A 48 -8.64 -3.46 2.89
CA SER A 48 -9.83 -3.23 2.09
C SER A 48 -9.63 -2.11 1.06
N ASP A 49 -10.36 -2.23 -0.05
CA ASP A 49 -10.43 -1.21 -1.10
C ASP A 49 -10.86 0.15 -0.53
N GLY A 50 -11.84 0.16 0.39
CA GLY A 50 -12.31 1.38 1.04
C GLY A 50 -11.23 2.06 1.89
N LEU A 51 -10.38 1.29 2.57
CA LEU A 51 -9.24 1.84 3.30
C LEU A 51 -8.14 2.32 2.34
N PHE A 52 -7.86 1.58 1.27
CA PHE A 52 -6.89 1.97 0.26
C PHE A 52 -7.26 3.29 -0.41
N ASP A 53 -8.52 3.45 -0.83
CA ASP A 53 -9.03 4.69 -1.41
C ASP A 53 -8.93 5.85 -0.41
N ARG A 54 -9.24 5.59 0.87
CA ARG A 54 -9.03 6.58 1.94
C ARG A 54 -7.55 6.97 2.08
N ILE A 55 -6.62 6.02 2.04
CA ILE A 55 -5.18 6.31 2.09
C ILE A 55 -4.79 7.17 0.90
N CYS A 56 -5.28 6.89 -0.31
CA CYS A 56 -4.99 7.70 -1.50
C CYS A 56 -5.44 9.15 -1.31
N ARG A 57 -6.68 9.36 -0.84
CA ARG A 57 -7.22 10.71 -0.57
C ARG A 57 -6.46 11.45 0.53
N ASP A 58 -6.20 10.78 1.66
CA ASP A 58 -5.47 11.37 2.78
C ASP A 58 -4.02 11.72 2.36
N LEU A 59 -3.38 10.83 1.59
CA LEU A 59 -2.03 11.04 1.09
C LEU A 59 -1.97 12.18 0.08
N GLU A 60 -2.97 12.32 -0.79
CA GLU A 60 -3.07 13.45 -1.73
C GLU A 60 -3.25 14.78 -0.97
N ALA A 61 -4.16 14.81 0.00
CA ALA A 61 -4.46 16.00 0.79
C ALA A 61 -3.26 16.48 1.63
N GLU A 62 -2.51 15.55 2.23
CA GLU A 62 -1.36 15.87 3.08
C GLU A 62 -0.03 15.79 2.32
N PHE A 63 -0.07 15.54 1.00
CA PHE A 63 1.13 15.21 0.21
C PHE A 63 2.21 16.24 0.40
N ASP A 64 1.92 17.54 0.27
CA ASP A 64 2.93 18.60 0.41
C ASP A 64 3.56 18.65 1.81
N GLY A 65 2.78 18.41 2.86
CA GLY A 65 3.22 18.45 4.26
C GLY A 65 3.94 17.19 4.76
N LEU A 66 3.80 16.06 4.05
CA LEU A 66 4.44 14.81 4.44
C LEU A 66 5.96 14.84 4.20
N GLU A 67 6.72 14.39 5.20
CA GLU A 67 8.17 14.26 5.12
C GLU A 67 8.55 12.78 5.24
N HIS A 68 8.66 12.09 4.09
CA HIS A 68 9.08 10.70 4.04
C HIS A 68 10.07 10.46 2.89
N LYS A 69 11.16 9.74 3.16
CA LYS A 69 12.18 9.33 2.18
C LYS A 69 11.68 8.64 0.90
N HIS A 70 10.48 8.03 0.89
CA HIS A 70 9.91 7.31 -0.26
C HIS A 70 8.76 8.09 -0.92
N LYS A 71 8.47 9.32 -0.45
CA LYS A 71 7.43 10.18 -1.01
C LYS A 71 7.62 10.44 -2.51
N HIS A 72 8.88 10.52 -2.96
CA HIS A 72 9.24 10.70 -4.37
C HIS A 72 8.85 9.51 -5.27
N LEU A 73 8.53 8.35 -4.70
CA LEU A 73 8.04 7.19 -5.46
C LEU A 73 6.52 7.23 -5.68
N VAL A 74 5.84 8.18 -5.06
CA VAL A 74 4.38 8.32 -5.17
C VAL A 74 4.08 9.46 -6.13
N ASP A 75 3.32 9.14 -7.18
CA ASP A 75 2.83 10.12 -8.13
C ASP A 75 1.40 10.56 -7.79
N ARG A 76 1.11 11.86 -7.85
CA ARG A 76 -0.22 12.40 -7.55
C ARG A 76 -1.28 11.94 -8.53
N ALA A 77 -0.92 11.68 -9.80
CA ALA A 77 -1.88 11.16 -10.78
C ALA A 77 -2.35 9.75 -10.40
N TRP A 78 -1.48 8.96 -9.76
CA TRP A 78 -1.85 7.64 -9.26
C TRP A 78 -2.80 7.72 -8.06
N LEU A 79 -2.58 8.70 -7.16
CA LEU A 79 -3.48 8.95 -6.03
C LEU A 79 -4.87 9.37 -6.49
N ALA A 80 -4.95 10.31 -7.43
CA ALA A 80 -6.21 10.78 -8.00
C ALA A 80 -6.97 9.67 -8.75
N ALA A 81 -6.24 8.69 -9.30
CA ALA A 81 -6.81 7.53 -9.99
C ALA A 81 -7.05 6.31 -9.07
N GLY A 82 -6.70 6.40 -7.78
CA GLY A 82 -6.84 5.29 -6.83
C GLY A 82 -6.01 4.05 -7.21
N THR A 83 -4.81 4.24 -7.76
CA THR A 83 -3.96 3.14 -8.26
C THR A 83 -2.50 3.38 -7.89
N CYS A 84 -1.61 2.44 -8.20
CA CYS A 84 -0.17 2.63 -8.10
C CYS A 84 0.51 1.99 -9.30
N GLY A 85 1.05 2.84 -10.18
CA GLY A 85 1.74 2.41 -11.41
C GLY A 85 3.23 2.12 -11.23
N LEU A 86 3.70 1.91 -9.99
CA LEU A 86 5.12 1.75 -9.71
C LEU A 86 5.62 0.37 -10.20
N ALA A 87 6.74 0.35 -10.92
CA ALA A 87 7.35 -0.88 -11.38
C ALA A 87 7.88 -1.73 -10.22
N ARG A 88 7.87 -3.06 -10.37
CA ARG A 88 8.31 -4.03 -9.36
C ARG A 88 9.69 -3.69 -8.77
N ASP A 89 10.65 -3.42 -9.63
CA ASP A 89 12.04 -3.17 -9.23
C ASP A 89 12.24 -1.83 -8.52
N ALA A 90 11.32 -0.87 -8.73
CA ALA A 90 11.37 0.46 -8.13
C ALA A 90 10.89 0.47 -6.67
N TYR A 91 10.22 -0.59 -6.20
CA TYR A 91 9.82 -0.68 -4.80
C TYR A 91 11.04 -0.89 -3.88
N PRO A 92 11.17 -0.11 -2.80
CA PRO A 92 12.26 -0.27 -1.86
C PRO A 92 12.17 -1.62 -1.14
N ALA A 93 13.32 -2.24 -0.87
CA ALA A 93 13.39 -3.55 -0.23
C ALA A 93 12.65 -3.62 1.12
N SER A 94 12.58 -2.50 1.85
CA SER A 94 11.81 -2.41 3.10
C SER A 94 10.30 -2.61 2.89
N VAL A 95 9.74 -2.05 1.81
CA VAL A 95 8.32 -2.22 1.47
C VAL A 95 8.04 -3.66 1.07
N ARG A 96 8.88 -4.23 0.19
CA ARG A 96 8.76 -5.64 -0.23
C ARG A 96 8.87 -6.58 0.97
N GLY A 97 9.80 -6.31 1.88
CA GLY A 97 10.00 -7.07 3.10
C GLY A 97 8.79 -7.02 4.03
N ALA A 98 8.22 -5.83 4.24
CA ALA A 98 7.03 -5.63 5.07
C ALA A 98 5.78 -6.29 4.46
N ALA A 99 5.54 -6.11 3.16
CA ALA A 99 4.44 -6.76 2.46
C ALA A 99 4.54 -8.29 2.54
N ALA A 100 5.74 -8.85 2.32
CA ALA A 100 5.98 -10.29 2.46
C ALA A 100 5.79 -10.79 3.90
N HIS A 101 6.15 -9.99 4.91
CA HIS A 101 5.94 -10.35 6.31
C HIS A 101 4.45 -10.42 6.65
N LEU A 102 3.70 -9.38 6.29
CA LEU A 102 2.26 -9.32 6.50
C LEU A 102 1.56 -10.45 5.75
N ALA A 103 1.86 -10.65 4.47
CA ALA A 103 1.31 -11.74 3.67
C ALA A 103 1.59 -13.13 4.27
N ALA A 104 2.80 -13.35 4.82
CA ALA A 104 3.15 -14.61 5.46
C ALA A 104 2.30 -14.89 6.72
N GLN A 105 1.80 -13.87 7.41
CA GLN A 105 0.86 -14.05 8.54
C GLN A 105 -0.49 -14.61 8.08
N HIS A 106 -0.87 -14.42 6.81
CA HIS A 106 -2.06 -15.01 6.18
C HIS A 106 -1.77 -16.32 5.45
N GLY A 107 -0.57 -16.87 5.59
CA GLY A 107 -0.15 -18.08 4.87
C GLY A 107 0.14 -17.84 3.38
N VAL A 108 0.17 -16.59 2.92
CA VAL A 108 0.52 -16.20 1.55
C VAL A 108 2.04 -16.02 1.46
N ARG A 109 2.70 -16.78 0.57
CA ARG A 109 4.12 -16.60 0.28
C ARG A 109 4.30 -15.72 -0.94
N ILE A 110 4.75 -14.49 -0.72
CA ILE A 110 5.23 -13.62 -1.81
C ILE A 110 6.68 -14.03 -2.13
N PRO A 111 7.01 -14.37 -3.39
CA PRO A 111 8.36 -14.72 -3.78
C PRO A 111 9.31 -13.53 -3.56
N ARG A 112 10.40 -13.79 -2.84
CA ARG A 112 11.55 -12.88 -2.68
C ARG A 112 12.57 -13.25 -3.75
N GLU A 113 12.39 -12.72 -4.95
CA GLU A 113 13.41 -12.73 -6.00
C GLU A 113 14.40 -11.56 -5.83
#